data_AF-A0A934X747-F1
#
_entry.id   AF-A0A934X747-F1
#
_cell.length_a   1.000
_cell.length_b   1.000
_cell.length_c   1.000
_cell.angle_alpha   90.00
_cell.angle_beta   90.00
_cell.angle_gamma   90.00
#
_symmetry.space_group_name_H-M   'P 1'
#
loop_
_entity.id
_entity.type
_entity.pdbx_description
1 polymer ?
#
loop_
_entity_poly.entity_id
_entity_poly.type
_entity_poly.pdbx_seq_one_letter_code
_entity_poly.pdbx_strand_id
1 'polypeptide(L)'
;MADAQVECPTPDGGTRAVRISSPDRVLWPQDGITKLDLAHYIRDVGPAMLPRVGGRPMTLQRFPTGIEGEEFYSKNPPKGLPAHVRTVLMTYPSGRKHPQLVVDEIATAVWGVQMNTVTFHPWPVRATDAEGALDRPDEVRIDLDPQPGCGFREAVEAAYVLREVLAEAGLTGFPKTSGNRGVHVFCPIEPAREFLDVRHGVIAIARELERRMPDEVTTAWWKEERGQRIFVDYNQACRDRTIAAAYSPRPLPGAPVSMPVSWESLRDIAPGDFTVRTVPDLVGAQPDPWTAYDDAVGDLGVAMLWWERDVAEGLPEMAFPPDYPKMPGEPPRVQPSKKRYEDEDYVPGGTGYLRAHPARPPRT
;
A
#
# COMPACT_ATOMS: atom_id res chain seq x y z
N MET A 1 24.78 -23.06 4.40
CA MET A 1 23.94 -23.95 5.23
C MET A 1 22.92 -24.66 4.36
N ALA A 2 22.28 -25.72 4.86
CA ALA A 2 21.19 -26.39 4.17
C ALA A 2 19.99 -25.45 4.02
N ASP A 3 19.16 -25.68 3.00
CA ASP A 3 17.89 -24.98 2.87
C ASP A 3 16.96 -25.35 4.03
N ALA A 4 16.09 -24.40 4.41
CA ALA A 4 15.01 -24.64 5.37
C ALA A 4 13.69 -24.95 4.65
N GLN A 5 12.74 -25.51 5.40
CA GLN A 5 11.35 -25.71 4.95
C GLN A 5 10.43 -24.99 5.93
N VAL A 6 9.49 -24.20 5.40
CA VAL A 6 8.44 -23.56 6.19
C VAL A 6 7.11 -24.19 5.81
N GLU A 7 6.52 -24.93 6.74
CA GLU A 7 5.19 -25.51 6.59
C GLU A 7 4.12 -24.44 6.79
N CYS A 8 3.27 -24.25 5.79
CA CYS A 8 2.18 -23.28 5.82
C CYS A 8 0.83 -24.02 5.79
N PRO A 9 -0.17 -23.66 6.61
CA PRO A 9 -1.49 -24.26 6.49
C PRO A 9 -2.13 -23.86 5.16
N THR A 10 -2.89 -24.77 4.58
CA THR A 10 -3.61 -24.57 3.31
C THR A 10 -5.11 -24.42 3.54
N PRO A 11 -5.86 -23.78 2.61
CA PRO A 11 -7.30 -23.57 2.77
C PRO A 11 -8.13 -24.85 2.93
N ASP A 12 -7.65 -25.99 2.42
CA ASP A 12 -8.28 -27.31 2.52
C ASP A 12 -7.92 -28.07 3.82
N GLY A 13 -7.26 -27.40 4.78
CA GLY A 13 -6.91 -27.98 6.08
C GLY A 13 -5.63 -28.82 6.09
N GLY A 14 -4.88 -28.81 4.99
CA GLY A 14 -3.57 -29.45 4.88
C GLY A 14 -2.40 -28.52 5.25
N THR A 15 -1.19 -28.95 4.89
CA THR A 15 0.02 -28.13 4.95
C THR A 15 0.76 -28.14 3.62
N ARG A 16 1.43 -27.03 3.31
CA ARG A 16 2.32 -26.90 2.17
C ARG A 16 3.70 -26.43 2.64
N ALA A 17 4.71 -27.24 2.36
CA ALA A 17 6.10 -26.90 2.57
C ALA A 17 6.60 -25.89 1.53
N VAL A 18 7.22 -24.81 1.98
CA VAL A 18 7.93 -23.85 1.13
C VAL A 18 9.43 -23.90 1.44
N ARG A 19 10.24 -24.21 0.43
CA ARG A 19 11.70 -24.19 0.55
C ARG A 19 12.22 -22.77 0.68
N ILE A 20 13.00 -22.50 1.74
CA ILE A 20 13.72 -21.25 1.95
C ILE A 20 15.22 -21.49 1.78
N SER A 21 15.78 -20.94 0.70
CA SER A 21 17.22 -20.97 0.46
C SER A 21 17.93 -19.77 1.07
N SER A 22 19.19 -19.96 1.49
CA SER A 22 19.96 -18.97 2.26
C SER A 22 19.16 -18.45 3.47
N PRO A 23 18.66 -19.37 4.33
CA PRO A 23 17.77 -19.00 5.43
C PRO A 23 18.39 -17.99 6.40
N ASP A 24 19.70 -18.07 6.57
CA ASP A 24 20.54 -17.24 7.44
C ASP A 24 20.92 -15.89 6.87
N ARG A 25 20.57 -15.60 5.63
CA ARG A 25 20.88 -14.30 5.04
C ARG A 25 20.15 -13.21 5.82
N VAL A 26 20.92 -12.32 6.43
CA VAL A 26 20.42 -11.18 7.17
C VAL A 26 19.78 -10.18 6.20
N LEU A 27 18.51 -9.84 6.44
CA LEU A 27 17.76 -8.85 5.66
C LEU A 27 17.77 -7.48 6.33
N TRP A 28 17.72 -7.44 7.67
CA TRP A 28 17.91 -6.22 8.48
C TRP A 28 19.20 -6.35 9.31
N PRO A 29 20.32 -5.77 8.85
CA PRO A 29 21.63 -5.94 9.49
C PRO A 29 21.68 -5.50 10.95
N GLN A 30 21.07 -4.35 11.26
CA GLN A 30 21.07 -3.76 12.61
C GLN A 30 20.27 -4.60 13.61
N ASP A 31 19.23 -5.28 13.12
CA ASP A 31 18.32 -6.08 13.94
C ASP A 31 18.65 -7.58 13.92
N GLY A 32 19.61 -8.00 13.07
CA GLY A 32 19.96 -9.40 12.85
C GLY A 32 18.81 -10.27 12.32
N ILE A 33 17.76 -9.67 11.73
CA ILE A 33 16.60 -10.40 11.22
C ILE A 33 16.95 -11.06 9.89
N THR A 34 16.81 -12.38 9.84
CA THR A 34 17.15 -13.20 8.69
C THR A 34 15.98 -13.39 7.73
N LYS A 35 16.28 -13.94 6.55
CA LYS A 35 15.27 -14.37 5.59
C LYS A 35 14.33 -15.42 6.17
N LEU A 36 14.84 -16.36 6.98
CA LEU A 36 14.03 -17.38 7.61
C LEU A 36 13.10 -16.78 8.68
N ASP A 37 13.58 -15.81 9.45
CA ASP A 37 12.73 -15.10 10.43
C ASP A 37 11.56 -14.40 9.73
N LEU A 38 11.81 -13.72 8.61
CA LEU A 38 10.76 -13.10 7.81
C LEU A 38 9.78 -14.14 7.24
N ALA A 39 10.26 -15.32 6.83
CA ALA A 39 9.39 -16.39 6.35
C ALA A 39 8.48 -16.95 7.46
N HIS A 40 9.01 -17.13 8.67
CA HIS A 40 8.23 -17.51 9.84
C HIS A 40 7.22 -16.43 10.23
N TYR A 41 7.64 -15.16 10.24
CA TYR A 41 6.75 -14.03 10.47
C TYR A 41 5.52 -14.08 9.54
N ILE A 42 5.73 -14.18 8.22
CA ILE A 42 4.64 -14.23 7.24
C ILE A 42 3.74 -15.46 7.45
N ARG A 43 4.32 -16.61 7.81
CA ARG A 43 3.52 -17.80 8.17
C ARG A 43 2.64 -17.51 9.39
N ASP A 44 3.19 -16.91 10.42
CA ASP A 44 2.53 -16.73 11.72
C ASP A 44 1.42 -15.68 11.67
N VAL A 45 1.63 -14.57 10.94
CA VAL A 45 0.58 -13.55 10.74
C VAL A 45 -0.35 -13.87 9.58
N GLY A 46 -0.03 -14.88 8.77
CA GLY A 46 -0.76 -15.26 7.57
C GLY A 46 -2.28 -15.42 7.75
N PRO A 47 -2.79 -16.03 8.84
CA PRO A 47 -4.22 -16.13 9.10
C PRO A 47 -4.93 -14.77 9.24
N ALA A 48 -4.26 -13.76 9.80
CA ALA A 48 -4.80 -12.39 9.92
C ALA A 48 -4.54 -11.55 8.65
N MET A 49 -3.44 -11.82 7.95
CA MET A 49 -3.08 -11.12 6.70
C MET A 49 -3.99 -11.49 5.53
N LEU A 50 -4.27 -12.78 5.35
CA LEU A 50 -4.99 -13.30 4.17
C LEU A 50 -6.41 -12.71 3.98
N PRO A 51 -7.25 -12.52 5.01
CA PRO A 51 -8.56 -11.91 4.81
C PRO A 51 -8.49 -10.53 4.14
N ARG A 52 -7.40 -9.78 4.34
CA ARG A 52 -7.22 -8.43 3.79
C ARG A 52 -6.54 -8.41 2.42
N VAL A 53 -5.59 -9.32 2.17
CA VAL A 53 -4.78 -9.35 0.93
C VAL A 53 -5.18 -10.45 -0.06
N GLY A 54 -5.97 -11.41 0.42
CA GLY A 54 -6.39 -12.61 -0.28
C GLY A 54 -7.10 -12.32 -1.59
N GLY A 55 -6.71 -13.01 -2.66
CA GLY A 55 -7.33 -12.84 -3.96
C GLY A 55 -6.97 -11.52 -4.66
N ARG A 56 -6.05 -10.71 -4.13
CA ARG A 56 -5.61 -9.46 -4.77
C ARG A 56 -4.36 -9.66 -5.63
N PRO A 57 -4.29 -9.09 -6.85
CA PRO A 57 -3.05 -8.99 -7.60
C PRO A 57 -1.99 -8.26 -6.76
N MET A 58 -0.74 -8.72 -6.81
CA MET A 58 0.30 -8.28 -5.89
C MET A 58 1.53 -7.75 -6.63
N THR A 59 1.94 -6.52 -6.26
CA THR A 59 3.29 -6.02 -6.56
C THR A 59 4.23 -6.36 -5.41
N LEU A 60 5.41 -6.90 -5.71
CA LEU A 60 6.38 -7.32 -4.70
C LEU A 60 7.55 -6.33 -4.62
N GLN A 61 7.84 -5.77 -3.45
CA GLN A 61 9.05 -4.98 -3.20
C GLN A 61 10.15 -5.91 -2.68
N ARG A 62 11.24 -6.03 -3.44
CA ARG A 62 12.23 -7.10 -3.25
C ARG A 62 13.63 -6.56 -2.94
N PHE A 63 14.30 -7.27 -2.04
CA PHE A 63 15.62 -6.92 -1.48
C PHE A 63 16.55 -8.14 -1.49
N PRO A 64 17.19 -8.47 -2.63
CA PRO A 64 17.99 -9.69 -2.76
C PRO A 64 19.18 -9.79 -1.81
N THR A 65 19.72 -8.66 -1.38
CA THR A 65 20.89 -8.56 -0.50
C THR A 65 20.58 -7.89 0.84
N GLY A 66 19.30 -7.79 1.21
CA GLY A 66 18.85 -7.07 2.42
C GLY A 66 18.46 -5.62 2.15
N ILE A 67 17.90 -4.96 3.17
CA ILE A 67 17.24 -3.65 3.02
C ILE A 67 18.19 -2.49 2.72
N GLU A 68 19.48 -2.64 3.00
CA GLU A 68 20.55 -1.67 2.67
C GLU A 68 21.12 -1.89 1.25
N GLY A 69 20.61 -2.90 0.54
CA GLY A 69 21.11 -3.34 -0.77
C GLY A 69 20.27 -2.87 -1.95
N GLU A 70 20.27 -3.67 -3.02
CA GLU A 70 19.44 -3.41 -4.20
C GLU A 70 17.96 -3.56 -3.87
N GLU A 71 17.17 -2.57 -4.27
CA GLU A 71 15.72 -2.56 -4.20
C GLU A 71 15.12 -2.60 -5.61
N PHE A 72 14.10 -3.44 -5.82
CA PHE A 72 13.25 -3.32 -7.00
C PHE A 72 11.83 -3.83 -6.78
N TYR A 73 10.91 -3.30 -7.59
CA TYR A 73 9.50 -3.67 -7.62
C TYR A 73 9.22 -4.69 -8.73
N SER A 74 8.79 -5.88 -8.35
CA SER A 74 8.39 -6.95 -9.29
C SER A 74 6.91 -6.89 -9.55
N LYS A 75 6.56 -6.47 -10.77
CA LYS A 75 5.19 -6.52 -11.30
C LYS A 75 4.89 -7.89 -11.91
N ASN A 76 5.81 -8.40 -12.73
CA ASN A 76 5.72 -9.76 -13.25
C ASN A 76 6.02 -10.78 -12.14
N PRO A 77 5.40 -11.98 -12.18
CA PRO A 77 5.75 -13.07 -11.29
C PRO A 77 7.23 -13.45 -11.44
N PRO A 78 7.94 -13.72 -10.33
CA PRO A 78 9.29 -14.27 -10.39
C PRO A 78 9.33 -15.62 -11.14
N LYS A 79 10.49 -15.95 -11.72
CA LYS A 79 10.72 -17.27 -12.33
C LYS A 79 10.58 -18.38 -11.27
N GLY A 80 10.08 -19.54 -11.70
CA GLY A 80 9.85 -20.67 -10.79
C GLY A 80 8.58 -20.53 -9.95
N LEU A 81 7.56 -19.86 -10.52
CA LEU A 81 6.25 -19.73 -9.91
C LEU A 81 5.68 -21.12 -9.57
N PRO A 82 5.29 -21.38 -8.31
CA PRO A 82 4.72 -22.67 -7.92
C PRO A 82 3.38 -22.93 -8.60
N ALA A 83 3.06 -24.20 -8.86
CA ALA A 83 1.85 -24.59 -9.58
C ALA A 83 0.53 -24.17 -8.90
N HIS A 84 0.53 -23.97 -7.58
CA HIS A 84 -0.64 -23.51 -6.83
C HIS A 84 -0.86 -21.99 -6.92
N VAL A 85 0.12 -21.23 -7.40
CA VAL A 85 0.02 -19.77 -7.49
C VAL A 85 -0.53 -19.37 -8.84
N ARG A 86 -1.73 -18.79 -8.84
CA ARG A 86 -2.32 -18.22 -10.06
C ARG A 86 -1.81 -16.81 -10.32
N THR A 87 -2.02 -16.36 -11.55
CA THR A 87 -1.72 -15.00 -12.00
C THR A 87 -2.91 -14.40 -12.73
N VAL A 88 -3.04 -13.09 -12.68
CA VAL A 88 -4.05 -12.34 -13.44
C VAL A 88 -3.38 -11.24 -14.26
N LEU A 89 -3.94 -10.92 -15.43
CA LEU A 89 -3.39 -9.93 -16.33
C LEU A 89 -3.87 -8.53 -15.96
N MET A 90 -2.98 -7.70 -15.40
CA MET A 90 -3.30 -6.33 -14.98
C MET A 90 -3.01 -5.30 -16.07
N THR A 91 -3.89 -4.32 -16.23
CA THR A 91 -3.71 -3.16 -17.12
C THR A 91 -3.13 -1.99 -16.33
N TYR A 92 -2.02 -1.44 -16.83
CA TYR A 92 -1.25 -0.35 -16.22
C TYR A 92 -1.66 1.01 -16.78
N PRO A 93 -1.28 2.13 -16.14
CA PRO A 93 -1.61 3.48 -16.62
C PRO A 93 -1.21 3.73 -18.09
N SER A 94 -0.13 3.10 -18.54
CA SER A 94 0.33 3.19 -19.93
C SER A 94 -0.48 2.36 -20.94
N GLY A 95 -1.55 1.68 -20.51
CA GLY A 95 -2.32 0.71 -21.30
C GLY A 95 -1.63 -0.65 -21.52
N ARG A 96 -0.38 -0.81 -21.06
CA ARG A 96 0.33 -2.10 -21.14
C ARG A 96 -0.32 -3.09 -20.18
N LYS A 97 -0.21 -4.38 -20.51
CA LYS A 97 -0.70 -5.48 -19.69
C LYS A 97 0.45 -6.35 -19.20
N HIS A 98 0.47 -6.68 -17.90
CA HIS A 98 1.45 -7.60 -17.32
C HIS A 98 0.76 -8.60 -16.39
N PRO A 99 1.17 -9.88 -16.39
CA PRO A 99 0.71 -10.82 -15.38
C PRO A 99 1.16 -10.31 -14.01
N GLN A 100 0.31 -10.45 -13.01
CA GLN A 100 0.65 -10.31 -11.60
C GLN A 100 0.24 -11.56 -10.86
N LEU A 101 1.06 -12.00 -9.91
CA LEU A 101 0.69 -13.10 -9.03
C LEU A 101 -0.44 -12.67 -8.10
N VAL A 102 -1.23 -13.65 -7.66
CA VAL A 102 -2.28 -13.46 -6.67
C VAL A 102 -1.93 -14.25 -5.42
N VAL A 103 -2.03 -13.61 -4.26
CA VAL A 103 -1.79 -14.25 -2.96
C VAL A 103 -3.11 -14.81 -2.45
N ASP A 104 -3.38 -16.09 -2.70
CA ASP A 104 -4.61 -16.77 -2.22
C ASP A 104 -4.37 -17.62 -0.96
N GLU A 105 -3.12 -17.99 -0.66
CA GLU A 105 -2.76 -18.78 0.52
C GLU A 105 -1.42 -18.32 1.12
N ILE A 106 -1.18 -18.69 2.39
CA ILE A 106 -0.01 -18.27 3.17
C ILE A 106 1.29 -18.71 2.48
N ALA A 107 1.29 -19.92 1.92
CA ALA A 107 2.44 -20.48 1.21
C ALA A 107 2.88 -19.59 0.03
N THR A 108 1.95 -18.91 -0.65
CA THR A 108 2.28 -17.96 -1.72
C THR A 108 3.01 -16.73 -1.18
N ALA A 109 2.60 -16.19 -0.03
CA ALA A 109 3.27 -15.07 0.61
C ALA A 109 4.67 -15.46 1.11
N VAL A 110 4.80 -16.63 1.75
CA VAL A 110 6.09 -17.19 2.18
C VAL A 110 6.99 -17.47 0.97
N TRP A 111 6.45 -17.94 -0.15
CA TRP A 111 7.19 -18.05 -1.40
C TRP A 111 7.65 -16.68 -1.93
N GLY A 112 6.83 -15.63 -1.76
CA GLY A 112 7.24 -14.24 -2.00
C GLY A 112 8.52 -13.89 -1.23
N VAL A 113 8.62 -14.26 0.05
CA VAL A 113 9.84 -14.10 0.88
C VAL A 113 11.00 -14.93 0.35
N GLN A 114 10.77 -16.17 -0.09
CA GLN A 114 11.78 -16.97 -0.79
C GLN A 114 12.36 -16.23 -2.00
N MET A 115 11.51 -15.48 -2.70
CA MET A 115 11.90 -14.61 -3.81
C MET A 115 12.43 -13.25 -3.38
N ASN A 116 12.77 -13.06 -2.11
CA ASN A 116 13.33 -11.86 -1.49
C ASN A 116 12.35 -10.70 -1.35
N THR A 117 11.04 -10.96 -1.34
CA THR A 117 10.04 -9.93 -1.03
C THR A 117 10.10 -9.56 0.44
N VAL A 118 10.14 -8.26 0.72
CA VAL A 118 9.98 -7.72 2.08
C VAL A 118 8.60 -7.10 2.24
N THR A 119 8.18 -6.27 1.27
CA THR A 119 6.89 -5.58 1.32
C THR A 119 5.95 -6.06 0.21
N PHE A 120 4.71 -6.29 0.58
CA PHE A 120 3.63 -6.69 -0.30
C PHE A 120 2.73 -5.48 -0.60
N HIS A 121 2.42 -5.27 -1.88
CA HIS A 121 1.61 -4.14 -2.35
C HIS A 121 0.42 -4.63 -3.18
N PRO A 122 -0.72 -4.95 -2.53
CA PRO A 122 -1.90 -5.45 -3.22
C PRO A 122 -2.57 -4.33 -4.02
N TRP A 123 -3.13 -4.67 -5.18
CA TRP A 123 -4.07 -3.79 -5.86
C TRP A 123 -5.40 -3.67 -5.08
N PRO A 124 -6.14 -2.57 -5.19
CA PRO A 124 -7.44 -2.40 -4.53
C PRO A 124 -8.57 -3.11 -5.29
N VAL A 125 -8.26 -4.21 -6.00
CA VAL A 125 -9.22 -5.04 -6.74
C VAL A 125 -8.99 -6.50 -6.38
N ARG A 126 -10.00 -7.34 -6.63
CA ARG A 126 -9.89 -8.80 -6.50
C ARG A 126 -9.78 -9.45 -7.86
N ALA A 127 -8.91 -10.45 -7.96
CA ALA A 127 -8.64 -11.19 -9.17
C ALA A 127 -9.84 -12.08 -9.53
N THR A 128 -10.43 -11.81 -10.69
CA THR A 128 -11.61 -12.48 -11.25
C THR A 128 -11.50 -12.49 -12.78
N ASP A 129 -12.23 -13.41 -13.41
CA ASP A 129 -12.34 -13.51 -14.87
C ASP A 129 -13.48 -12.64 -15.44
N ALA A 130 -14.26 -11.99 -14.57
CA ALA A 130 -15.33 -11.08 -14.98
C ALA A 130 -14.76 -9.86 -15.73
N GLU A 131 -15.26 -9.61 -16.93
CA GLU A 131 -14.82 -8.51 -17.77
C GLU A 131 -14.99 -7.15 -17.07
N GLY A 132 -13.95 -6.31 -17.10
CA GLY A 132 -13.93 -4.99 -16.47
C GLY A 132 -13.84 -4.98 -14.94
N ALA A 133 -13.95 -6.13 -14.26
CA ALA A 133 -13.92 -6.15 -12.78
C ALA A 133 -12.55 -5.77 -12.19
N LEU A 134 -11.45 -6.04 -12.92
CA LEU A 134 -10.10 -5.60 -12.52
C LEU A 134 -9.87 -4.09 -12.66
N ASP A 135 -10.87 -3.37 -13.17
CA ASP A 135 -10.85 -1.92 -13.33
C ASP A 135 -11.72 -1.22 -12.26
N ARG A 136 -12.38 -2.00 -11.39
CA ARG A 136 -13.33 -1.53 -10.38
C ARG A 136 -12.88 -1.86 -8.96
N PRO A 137 -12.24 -0.89 -8.26
CA PRO A 137 -11.79 -1.10 -6.90
C PRO A 137 -12.90 -1.50 -5.94
N ASP A 138 -12.62 -2.44 -5.02
CA ASP A 138 -13.50 -2.82 -3.91
C ASP A 138 -13.07 -2.16 -2.58
N GLU A 139 -12.10 -1.25 -2.63
CA GLU A 139 -11.69 -0.46 -1.49
C GLU A 139 -11.18 0.93 -1.89
N VAL A 140 -11.62 1.94 -1.11
CA VAL A 140 -10.99 3.25 -1.04
C VAL A 140 -9.82 3.19 -0.07
N ARG A 141 -8.70 3.81 -0.44
CA ARG A 141 -7.49 3.88 0.38
C ARG A 141 -7.06 5.33 0.50
N ILE A 142 -7.01 5.84 1.72
CA ILE A 142 -6.59 7.20 2.02
C ILE A 142 -5.26 7.14 2.76
N ASP A 143 -4.27 7.85 2.25
CA ASP A 143 -2.91 7.90 2.78
C ASP A 143 -2.66 9.29 3.38
N LEU A 144 -2.48 9.32 4.71
CA LEU A 144 -2.17 10.51 5.47
C LEU A 144 -0.65 10.53 5.70
N ASP A 145 0.05 11.29 4.85
CA ASP A 145 1.52 11.34 4.78
C ASP A 145 2.07 12.62 5.45
N PRO A 146 2.70 12.51 6.63
CA PRO A 146 3.35 13.65 7.27
C PRO A 146 4.49 14.21 6.43
N GLN A 147 4.41 15.49 6.11
CA GLN A 147 5.49 16.24 5.46
C GLN A 147 6.54 16.71 6.49
N PRO A 148 7.74 17.17 6.06
CA PRO A 148 8.76 17.66 6.99
C PRO A 148 8.20 18.70 7.97
N GLY A 149 8.42 18.48 9.27
CA GLY A 149 7.89 19.32 10.35
C GLY A 149 6.65 18.76 11.06
N CYS A 150 6.00 17.74 10.51
CA CYS A 150 4.95 16.97 11.19
C CYS A 150 5.28 15.46 11.18
N GLY A 151 4.58 14.69 12.02
CA GLY A 151 4.84 13.27 12.21
C GLY A 151 3.58 12.45 12.41
N PHE A 152 3.77 11.28 13.02
CA PHE A 152 2.70 10.29 13.19
C PHE A 152 1.53 10.82 14.02
N ARG A 153 1.80 11.63 15.06
CA ARG A 153 0.74 12.15 15.94
C ARG A 153 -0.20 13.09 15.19
N GLU A 154 0.34 13.96 14.34
CA GLU A 154 -0.45 14.85 13.50
C GLU A 154 -1.27 14.04 12.46
N ALA A 155 -0.71 12.97 11.89
CA ALA A 155 -1.46 12.07 11.01
C ALA A 155 -2.59 11.34 11.75
N VAL A 156 -2.39 10.98 13.02
CA VAL A 156 -3.44 10.39 13.86
C VAL A 156 -4.58 11.37 14.08
N GLU A 157 -4.30 12.64 14.44
CA GLU A 157 -5.37 13.63 14.62
C GLU A 157 -6.13 13.92 13.31
N ALA A 158 -5.42 14.01 12.18
CA ALA A 158 -6.05 14.09 10.87
C ALA A 158 -6.92 12.84 10.56
N ALA A 159 -6.51 11.64 11.00
CA ALA A 159 -7.28 10.42 10.82
C ALA A 159 -8.61 10.42 11.58
N TYR A 160 -8.70 11.03 12.77
CA TYR A 160 -9.96 11.14 13.50
C TYR A 160 -10.94 12.09 12.82
N VAL A 161 -10.47 13.24 12.32
CA VAL A 161 -11.35 14.13 11.54
C VAL A 161 -11.73 13.47 10.21
N LEU A 162 -10.82 12.72 9.59
CA LEU A 162 -11.14 11.89 8.42
C LEU A 162 -12.22 10.86 8.74
N ARG A 163 -12.22 10.24 9.93
CA ARG A 163 -13.27 9.29 10.33
C ARG A 163 -14.66 9.94 10.30
N GLU A 164 -14.78 11.19 10.74
CA GLU A 164 -16.03 11.95 10.70
C GLU A 164 -16.44 12.25 9.26
N VAL A 165 -15.50 12.73 8.43
CA VAL A 165 -15.73 12.97 7.00
C VAL A 165 -16.19 11.69 6.29
N LEU A 166 -15.56 10.55 6.58
CA LEU A 166 -15.94 9.26 6.01
C LEU A 166 -17.35 8.84 6.45
N ALA A 167 -17.69 9.02 7.71
CA ALA A 167 -19.03 8.70 8.22
C ALA A 167 -20.11 9.55 7.53
N GLU A 168 -19.86 10.84 7.29
CA GLU A 168 -20.75 11.71 6.53
C GLU A 168 -20.85 11.32 5.05
N ALA A 169 -19.78 10.76 4.49
CA ALA A 169 -19.76 10.17 3.14
C ALA A 169 -20.48 8.80 3.08
N GLY A 170 -20.95 8.26 4.21
CA GLY A 170 -21.55 6.92 4.28
C GLY A 170 -20.54 5.78 4.22
N LEU A 171 -19.27 6.06 4.52
CA LEU A 171 -18.16 5.10 4.49
C LEU A 171 -17.68 4.77 5.90
N THR A 172 -17.31 3.51 6.13
CA THR A 172 -16.66 3.09 7.37
C THR A 172 -15.16 2.96 7.14
N GLY A 173 -14.37 3.77 7.83
CA GLY A 173 -12.91 3.74 7.76
C GLY A 173 -12.29 2.72 8.74
N PHE A 174 -11.23 2.05 8.29
CA PHE A 174 -10.44 1.10 9.05
C PHE A 174 -8.97 1.53 9.03
N PRO A 175 -8.41 1.99 10.17
CA PRO A 175 -7.07 2.56 10.22
C PRO A 175 -6.00 1.49 10.38
N LYS A 176 -4.83 1.75 9.80
CA LYS A 176 -3.60 1.01 10.04
C LYS A 176 -2.42 1.95 10.08
N THR A 177 -1.40 1.62 10.87
CA THR A 177 -0.11 2.30 10.73
C THR A 177 0.44 2.02 9.33
N SER A 178 1.14 2.98 8.74
CA SER A 178 1.89 2.71 7.50
C SER A 178 3.08 1.77 7.75
N GLY A 179 3.56 1.67 9.01
CA GLY A 179 4.88 1.12 9.35
C GLY A 179 6.04 2.08 9.01
N ASN A 180 5.73 3.33 8.66
CA ASN A 180 6.68 4.44 8.54
C ASN A 180 6.18 5.60 9.40
N ARG A 181 5.93 6.79 8.83
CA ARG A 181 5.46 7.98 9.58
C ARG A 181 3.96 8.22 9.50
N GLY A 182 3.28 7.70 8.49
CA GLY A 182 1.87 8.01 8.20
C GLY A 182 0.87 6.99 8.70
N VAL A 183 -0.40 7.30 8.46
CA VAL A 183 -1.58 6.45 8.74
C VAL A 183 -2.29 6.18 7.42
N HIS A 184 -2.70 4.93 7.18
CA HIS A 184 -3.60 4.64 6.07
C HIS A 184 -4.98 4.31 6.64
N VAL A 185 -6.03 4.80 5.99
CA VAL A 185 -7.43 4.46 6.31
C VAL A 185 -8.07 3.82 5.09
N PHE A 186 -8.55 2.59 5.26
CA PHE A 186 -9.19 1.82 4.18
C PHE A 186 -10.70 1.83 4.39
N CYS A 187 -11.47 1.92 3.31
CA CYS A 187 -12.93 1.77 3.34
C CYS A 187 -13.33 0.72 2.30
N PRO A 188 -13.95 -0.41 2.70
CA PRO A 188 -14.51 -1.35 1.75
C PRO A 188 -15.68 -0.70 1.01
N ILE A 189 -15.73 -0.86 -0.31
CA ILE A 189 -16.78 -0.28 -1.16
C ILE A 189 -17.30 -1.31 -2.16
N GLU A 190 -18.53 -1.11 -2.64
CA GLU A 190 -19.03 -1.88 -3.78
C GLU A 190 -18.13 -1.65 -5.00
N PRO A 191 -17.68 -2.71 -5.71
CA PRO A 191 -16.88 -2.59 -6.92
C PRO A 191 -17.72 -2.18 -8.14
N ALA A 192 -18.45 -1.07 -8.00
CA ALA A 192 -19.37 -0.55 -9.00
C ALA A 192 -18.75 0.53 -9.90
N ARG A 193 -17.63 1.14 -9.46
CA ARG A 193 -17.01 2.31 -10.08
C ARG A 193 -15.60 2.03 -10.56
N GLU A 194 -15.18 2.67 -11.64
CA GLU A 194 -13.81 2.52 -12.14
C GLU A 194 -12.80 3.33 -11.31
N PHE A 195 -11.51 3.02 -11.44
CA PHE A 195 -10.42 3.73 -10.76
C PHE A 195 -10.51 5.27 -10.83
N LEU A 196 -10.96 5.83 -11.95
CA LEU A 196 -11.05 7.29 -12.10
C LEU A 196 -12.13 7.88 -11.18
N ASP A 197 -13.32 7.28 -11.16
CA ASP A 197 -14.41 7.69 -10.27
C ASP A 197 -14.03 7.49 -8.80
N VAL A 198 -13.38 6.37 -8.47
CA VAL A 198 -12.88 6.13 -7.10
C VAL A 198 -11.88 7.22 -6.69
N ARG A 199 -10.99 7.62 -7.59
CA ARG A 199 -10.08 8.74 -7.35
C ARG A 199 -10.80 10.08 -7.18
N HIS A 200 -11.85 10.34 -7.95
CA HIS A 200 -12.68 11.55 -7.77
C HIS A 200 -13.33 11.60 -6.39
N GLY A 201 -13.89 10.49 -5.92
CA GLY A 201 -14.41 10.39 -4.56
C GLY A 201 -13.33 10.62 -3.50
N VAL A 202 -12.12 10.07 -3.69
CA VAL A 202 -10.97 10.32 -2.79
C VAL A 202 -10.55 11.79 -2.78
N ILE A 203 -10.53 12.46 -3.94
CA ILE A 203 -10.25 13.90 -4.01
C ILE A 203 -11.28 14.71 -3.24
N ALA A 204 -12.57 14.39 -3.39
CA ALA A 204 -13.63 15.10 -2.69
C ALA A 204 -13.53 14.93 -1.16
N ILE A 205 -13.26 13.71 -0.69
CA ILE A 205 -13.00 13.42 0.73
C ILE A 205 -11.76 14.16 1.22
N ALA A 206 -10.68 14.18 0.44
CA ALA A 206 -9.45 14.88 0.80
C ALA A 206 -9.65 16.40 0.91
N ARG A 207 -10.41 17.00 -0.01
CA ARG A 207 -10.80 18.42 0.04
C ARG A 207 -11.68 18.74 1.23
N GLU A 208 -12.61 17.86 1.56
CA GLU A 208 -13.46 18.03 2.75
C GLU A 208 -12.62 18.00 4.03
N LEU A 209 -11.66 17.07 4.13
CA LEU A 209 -10.71 17.05 5.25
C LEU A 209 -9.86 18.33 5.31
N GLU A 210 -9.28 18.76 4.19
CA GLU A 210 -8.50 20.00 4.10
C GLU A 210 -9.33 21.24 4.45
N ARG A 211 -10.62 21.30 4.08
CA ARG A 211 -11.52 22.38 4.48
C ARG A 211 -11.74 22.45 6.00
N ARG A 212 -11.75 21.30 6.68
CA ARG A 212 -11.93 21.21 8.14
C ARG A 212 -10.64 21.44 8.92
N MET A 213 -9.50 21.16 8.31
CA MET A 213 -8.17 21.26 8.91
C MET A 213 -7.19 21.99 7.98
N PRO A 214 -7.45 23.25 7.57
CA PRO A 214 -6.66 23.93 6.54
C PRO A 214 -5.23 24.26 6.99
N ASP A 215 -4.99 24.30 8.29
CA ASP A 215 -3.67 24.59 8.87
C ASP A 215 -2.86 23.31 9.08
N GLU A 216 -3.50 22.14 9.18
CA GLU A 216 -2.86 20.85 9.47
C GLU A 216 -2.86 19.86 8.30
N VAL A 217 -3.76 20.00 7.33
CA VAL A 217 -3.94 19.07 6.20
C VAL A 217 -3.79 19.82 4.88
N THR A 218 -3.24 19.15 3.87
CA THR A 218 -3.16 19.70 2.51
C THR A 218 -3.37 18.66 1.42
N THR A 219 -3.94 19.10 0.30
CA THR A 219 -4.00 18.35 -0.96
C THR A 219 -3.07 18.90 -2.04
N ALA A 220 -2.15 19.82 -1.68
CA ALA A 220 -1.25 20.43 -2.64
C ALA A 220 -0.30 19.41 -3.28
N TRP A 221 -0.36 19.30 -4.60
CA TRP A 221 0.47 18.36 -5.35
C TRP A 221 1.96 18.67 -5.21
N TRP A 222 2.32 19.96 -5.27
CA TRP A 222 3.70 20.43 -5.22
C TRP A 222 4.22 20.47 -3.79
N LYS A 223 5.39 19.87 -3.55
CA LYS A 223 5.95 19.73 -2.20
C LYS A 223 6.19 21.08 -1.52
N GLU A 224 6.63 22.06 -2.29
CA GLU A 224 6.89 23.43 -1.83
C GLU A 224 5.64 24.15 -1.30
N GLU A 225 4.44 23.71 -1.69
CA GLU A 225 3.16 24.31 -1.29
C GLU A 225 2.56 23.62 -0.04
N ARG A 226 3.06 22.44 0.33
CA ARG A 226 2.47 21.63 1.40
C ARG A 226 2.70 22.24 2.79
N GLY A 227 3.87 22.83 3.01
CA GLY A 227 4.29 23.30 4.33
C GLY A 227 4.41 22.15 5.35
N GLN A 228 4.23 22.47 6.64
CA GLN A 228 4.29 21.52 7.75
C GLN A 228 2.92 20.89 8.01
N ARG A 229 2.35 20.23 7.00
CA ARG A 229 1.00 19.66 7.02
C ARG A 229 1.01 18.17 6.68
N ILE A 230 -0.06 17.48 7.03
CA ILE A 230 -0.37 16.15 6.56
C ILE A 230 -0.84 16.24 5.11
N PHE A 231 -0.09 15.62 4.19
CA PHE A 231 -0.51 15.52 2.81
C PHE A 231 -1.46 14.34 2.65
N VAL A 232 -2.65 14.58 2.09
CA VAL A 232 -3.54 13.50 1.67
C VAL A 232 -3.14 13.09 0.26
N ASP A 233 -2.47 11.94 0.12
CA ASP A 233 -2.03 11.46 -1.21
C ASP A 233 -3.21 10.84 -1.98
N TYR A 234 -4.04 11.71 -2.56
CA TYR A 234 -5.18 11.33 -3.38
C TYR A 234 -4.78 10.50 -4.61
N ASN A 235 -3.50 10.56 -5.04
CA ASN A 235 -3.03 9.78 -6.16
C ASN A 235 -2.78 8.32 -5.80
N GLN A 236 -2.86 7.90 -4.53
CA GLN A 236 -2.89 6.48 -4.16
C GLN A 236 -4.12 5.73 -4.69
N ALA A 237 -5.18 6.46 -5.08
CA ALA A 237 -6.36 5.90 -5.75
C ALA A 237 -6.14 5.63 -7.26
N CYS A 238 -5.01 6.05 -7.83
CA CYS A 238 -4.63 5.67 -9.18
C CYS A 238 -4.31 4.16 -9.28
N ARG A 239 -4.47 3.59 -10.48
CA ARG A 239 -3.86 2.29 -10.85
C ARG A 239 -2.36 2.29 -10.57
N ASP A 240 -1.85 1.10 -10.26
CA ASP A 240 -0.41 0.82 -10.15
C ASP A 240 0.31 1.70 -9.11
N ARG A 241 -0.37 1.97 -8.00
CA ARG A 241 0.19 2.69 -6.86
C ARG A 241 0.46 1.73 -5.71
N THR A 242 1.63 1.90 -5.11
CA THR A 242 2.13 1.00 -4.09
C THR A 242 1.69 1.49 -2.72
N ILE A 243 0.83 0.72 -2.06
CA ILE A 243 0.50 0.88 -0.65
C ILE A 243 0.91 -0.40 0.07
N ALA A 244 1.61 -0.30 1.20
CA ALA A 244 1.98 -1.49 1.95
C ALA A 244 0.71 -2.19 2.48
N ALA A 245 0.63 -3.51 2.30
CA ALA A 245 -0.49 -4.32 2.77
C ALA A 245 -0.62 -4.28 4.30
N ALA A 246 -1.83 -4.55 4.80
CA ALA A 246 -2.01 -4.92 6.20
C ALA A 246 -1.06 -6.09 6.56
N TYR A 247 -0.39 -5.98 7.72
CA TYR A 247 0.63 -6.92 8.21
C TYR A 247 1.88 -7.04 7.32
N SER A 248 2.08 -6.17 6.33
CA SER A 248 3.31 -6.17 5.54
C SER A 248 4.45 -5.52 6.32
N PRO A 249 5.63 -6.15 6.38
CA PRO A 249 6.86 -5.51 6.87
C PRO A 249 7.28 -4.36 5.98
N ARG A 250 8.08 -3.44 6.53
CA ARG A 250 8.68 -2.31 5.84
C ARG A 250 10.21 -2.44 5.84
N PRO A 251 10.91 -2.00 4.78
CA PRO A 251 12.35 -2.08 4.66
C PRO A 251 13.03 -0.92 5.43
N LEU A 252 12.74 -0.81 6.72
CA LEU A 252 13.27 0.20 7.62
C LEU A 252 13.96 -0.49 8.81
N PRO A 253 14.92 0.18 9.49
CA PRO A 253 15.48 -0.31 10.74
C PRO A 253 14.38 -0.67 11.76
N GLY A 254 14.57 -1.76 12.51
CA GLY A 254 13.55 -2.32 13.41
C GLY A 254 12.51 -3.22 12.72
N ALA A 255 12.55 -3.34 11.38
CA ALA A 255 11.57 -4.08 10.58
C ALA A 255 10.11 -3.80 10.97
N PRO A 256 9.67 -2.52 10.95
CA PRO A 256 8.33 -2.15 11.35
C PRO A 256 7.28 -2.72 10.39
N VAL A 257 6.05 -2.84 10.88
CA VAL A 257 4.94 -3.47 10.17
C VAL A 257 3.82 -2.46 9.95
N SER A 258 3.21 -2.52 8.76
CA SER A 258 1.95 -1.82 8.47
C SER A 258 0.80 -2.51 9.21
N MET A 259 0.54 -2.11 10.46
CA MET A 259 -0.32 -2.85 11.39
C MET A 259 -1.75 -2.30 11.41
N PRO A 260 -2.79 -3.12 11.08
CA PRO A 260 -4.19 -2.81 11.40
C PRO A 260 -4.37 -2.54 12.88
N VAL A 261 -5.12 -1.49 13.20
CA VAL A 261 -5.41 -1.09 14.58
C VAL A 261 -6.86 -0.64 14.71
N SER A 262 -7.37 -0.62 15.94
CA SER A 262 -8.69 -0.06 16.21
C SER A 262 -8.63 1.47 16.27
N TRP A 263 -9.76 2.12 16.07
CA TRP A 263 -9.85 3.57 16.28
C TRP A 263 -9.58 3.94 17.75
N GLU A 264 -9.90 3.07 18.69
CA GLU A 264 -9.73 3.33 20.12
C GLU A 264 -8.26 3.32 20.54
N SER A 265 -7.43 2.50 19.88
CA SER A 265 -6.00 2.36 20.20
C SER A 265 -5.10 3.32 19.42
N LEU A 266 -5.57 3.89 18.31
CA LEU A 266 -4.73 4.66 17.37
C LEU A 266 -3.97 5.84 18.01
N ARG A 267 -4.50 6.48 19.06
CA ARG A 267 -3.80 7.56 19.80
C ARG A 267 -2.69 7.10 20.73
N ASP A 268 -2.74 5.83 21.15
CA ASP A 268 -1.88 5.29 22.20
C ASP A 268 -0.70 4.47 21.64
N ILE A 269 -0.62 4.33 20.31
CA ILE A 269 0.42 3.53 19.64
C ILE A 269 1.54 4.41 19.08
N ALA A 270 2.75 3.85 19.04
CA ALA A 270 3.83 4.34 18.21
C ALA A 270 4.06 3.36 17.03
N PRO A 271 4.42 3.82 15.82
CA PRO A 271 4.69 2.93 14.70
C PRO A 271 5.76 1.86 14.99
N GLY A 272 6.73 2.16 15.87
CA GLY A 272 7.78 1.24 16.28
C GLY A 272 7.33 0.10 17.20
N ASP A 273 6.11 0.15 17.75
CA ASP A 273 5.56 -0.91 18.61
C ASP A 273 5.30 -2.20 17.79
N PHE A 274 5.10 -2.05 16.49
CA PHE A 274 4.76 -3.12 15.57
C PHE A 274 5.92 -3.46 14.66
N THR A 275 6.55 -4.60 14.91
CA THR A 275 7.68 -5.13 14.15
C THR A 275 7.43 -6.58 13.79
N VAL A 276 8.25 -7.13 12.89
CA VAL A 276 8.21 -8.56 12.58
C VAL A 276 8.46 -9.47 13.81
N ARG A 277 8.99 -8.92 14.91
CA ARG A 277 9.23 -9.65 16.16
C ARG A 277 8.08 -9.53 17.17
N THR A 278 7.32 -8.44 17.15
CA THR A 278 6.29 -8.17 18.16
C THR A 278 4.89 -8.56 17.68
N VAL A 279 4.60 -8.39 16.38
CA VAL A 279 3.26 -8.60 15.82
C VAL A 279 2.74 -10.06 15.92
N PRO A 280 3.55 -11.13 15.76
CA PRO A 280 3.03 -12.50 15.89
C PRO A 280 2.32 -12.76 17.23
N ASP A 281 2.90 -12.28 18.33
CA ASP A 281 2.31 -12.45 19.67
C ASP A 281 1.01 -11.63 19.82
N LEU A 282 0.95 -10.44 19.22
CA LEU A 282 -0.24 -9.58 19.24
C LEU A 282 -1.42 -10.22 18.49
N VAL A 283 -1.16 -10.76 17.29
CA VAL A 283 -2.18 -11.43 16.47
C VAL A 283 -2.74 -12.68 17.16
N GLY A 284 -1.90 -13.40 17.92
CA GLY A 284 -2.36 -14.56 18.69
C GLY A 284 -3.15 -14.21 19.95
N ALA A 285 -2.93 -13.03 20.52
CA ALA A 285 -3.49 -12.62 21.82
C ALA A 285 -4.73 -11.73 21.72
N GLN A 286 -4.93 -11.03 20.59
CA GLN A 286 -5.98 -10.02 20.43
C GLN A 286 -6.90 -10.35 19.26
N PRO A 287 -8.19 -9.97 19.32
CA PRO A 287 -9.08 -10.06 18.18
C PRO A 287 -8.62 -9.13 17.04
N ASP A 288 -8.91 -9.51 15.80
CA ASP A 288 -8.61 -8.66 14.63
C ASP A 288 -9.37 -7.31 14.75
N PRO A 289 -8.67 -6.16 14.80
CA PRO A 289 -9.32 -4.86 14.90
C PRO A 289 -10.18 -4.51 13.68
N TRP A 290 -10.01 -5.22 12.57
CA TRP A 290 -10.77 -5.03 11.33
C TRP A 290 -11.85 -6.11 11.14
N THR A 291 -12.32 -6.76 12.21
CA THR A 291 -13.33 -7.85 12.11
C THR A 291 -14.62 -7.45 11.39
N ALA A 292 -15.00 -6.17 11.40
CA ALA A 292 -16.22 -5.67 10.75
C ALA A 292 -15.99 -5.21 9.30
N TYR A 293 -14.78 -5.37 8.74
CA TYR A 293 -14.43 -4.84 7.42
C TYR A 293 -15.35 -5.37 6.33
N ASP A 294 -15.56 -6.68 6.25
CA ASP A 294 -16.32 -7.28 5.16
C ASP A 294 -17.83 -7.00 5.27
N ASP A 295 -18.32 -6.61 6.45
CA ASP A 295 -19.73 -6.25 6.69
C ASP A 295 -20.00 -4.74 6.47
N ALA A 296 -18.95 -3.93 6.32
CA ALA A 296 -19.03 -2.47 6.27
C ALA A 296 -18.90 -1.89 4.86
N VAL A 297 -19.24 -2.69 3.83
CA VAL A 297 -19.18 -2.30 2.42
C VAL A 297 -20.07 -1.08 2.17
N GLY A 298 -19.48 0.04 1.78
CA GLY A 298 -20.19 1.29 1.47
C GLY A 298 -20.36 1.56 -0.03
N ASP A 299 -21.08 2.63 -0.34
CA ASP A 299 -21.19 3.21 -1.69
C ASP A 299 -20.51 4.59 -1.73
N LEU A 300 -19.86 4.90 -2.86
CA LEU A 300 -19.14 6.15 -3.05
C LEU A 300 -20.06 7.32 -3.45
N GLY A 301 -21.38 7.13 -3.51
CA GLY A 301 -22.34 8.09 -4.05
C GLY A 301 -22.27 9.47 -3.41
N VAL A 302 -22.17 9.57 -2.08
CA VAL A 302 -22.06 10.86 -1.39
C VAL A 302 -20.75 11.58 -1.73
N ALA A 303 -19.63 10.86 -1.74
CA ALA A 303 -18.35 11.43 -2.14
C ALA A 303 -18.36 11.89 -3.61
N MET A 304 -19.10 11.21 -4.49
CA MET A 304 -19.31 11.66 -5.87
C MET A 304 -20.15 12.92 -5.97
N LEU A 305 -21.17 13.09 -5.13
CA LEU A 305 -21.93 14.36 -5.05
C LEU A 305 -21.04 15.51 -4.55
N TRP A 306 -20.13 15.25 -3.62
CA TRP A 306 -19.15 16.25 -3.18
C TRP A 306 -18.16 16.61 -4.28
N TRP A 307 -17.72 15.63 -5.07
CA TRP A 307 -16.90 15.86 -6.26
C TRP A 307 -17.63 16.76 -7.27
N GLU A 308 -18.88 16.45 -7.60
CA GLU A 308 -19.71 17.24 -8.52
C GLU A 308 -19.91 18.68 -8.02
N ARG A 309 -20.18 18.86 -6.72
CA ARG A 309 -20.23 20.18 -6.07
C ARG A 309 -18.91 20.92 -6.26
N ASP A 310 -17.79 20.30 -5.89
CA ASP A 310 -16.48 20.95 -5.95
C ASP A 310 -16.14 21.38 -7.39
N VAL A 311 -16.46 20.54 -8.39
CA VAL A 311 -16.30 20.90 -9.81
C VAL A 311 -17.20 22.07 -10.21
N ALA A 312 -18.46 22.09 -9.79
CA ALA A 312 -19.40 23.19 -10.05
C ALA A 312 -18.96 24.51 -9.39
N GLU A 313 -18.26 24.43 -8.25
CA GLU A 313 -17.65 25.56 -7.54
C GLU A 313 -16.29 25.98 -8.12
N GLY A 314 -15.84 25.32 -9.19
CA GLY A 314 -14.62 25.69 -9.92
C GLY A 314 -13.34 25.05 -9.39
N LEU A 315 -13.44 23.96 -8.61
CA LEU A 315 -12.30 23.15 -8.18
C LEU A 315 -12.14 21.94 -9.13
N PRO A 316 -11.27 22.03 -10.16
CA PRO A 316 -11.20 21.04 -11.23
C PRO A 316 -10.48 19.76 -10.80
N GLU A 317 -10.19 18.89 -11.76
CA GLU A 317 -9.29 17.76 -11.59
C GLU A 317 -7.95 18.15 -10.96
N MET A 318 -7.41 17.28 -10.10
CA MET A 318 -6.10 17.42 -9.50
C MET A 318 -5.03 16.74 -10.34
N ALA A 319 -3.79 17.22 -10.20
CA ALA A 319 -2.65 16.71 -10.97
C ALA A 319 -2.50 15.19 -10.83
N PHE A 320 -2.35 14.51 -11.96
CA PHE A 320 -1.97 13.10 -11.99
C PHE A 320 -0.45 12.97 -11.86
N PRO A 321 0.06 11.82 -11.42
CA PRO A 321 1.49 11.63 -11.37
C PRO A 321 2.09 11.59 -12.79
N PRO A 322 3.40 11.87 -12.96
CA PRO A 322 3.99 12.13 -14.27
C PRO A 322 3.91 10.98 -15.28
N ASP A 323 3.79 9.73 -14.79
CA ASP A 323 3.70 8.49 -15.55
C ASP A 323 2.29 8.20 -16.10
N TYR A 324 1.29 8.99 -15.71
CA TYR A 324 -0.07 8.90 -16.23
C TYR A 324 -0.24 9.65 -17.55
N PRO A 325 -1.11 9.19 -18.47
CA PRO A 325 -1.59 10.01 -19.58
C PRO A 325 -2.18 11.34 -19.08
N LYS A 326 -2.12 12.38 -19.89
CA LYS A 326 -2.74 13.68 -19.56
C LYS A 326 -4.27 13.53 -19.57
N MET A 327 -4.93 13.94 -18.49
CA MET A 327 -6.38 13.79 -18.35
C MET A 327 -7.14 15.10 -18.62
N PRO A 328 -8.40 15.04 -19.09
CA PRO A 328 -9.26 16.22 -19.25
C PRO A 328 -9.41 16.99 -17.93
N GLY A 329 -9.36 18.32 -17.98
CA GLY A 329 -9.50 19.18 -16.80
C GLY A 329 -8.28 19.22 -15.87
N GLU A 330 -7.27 18.38 -16.08
CA GLU A 330 -6.07 18.34 -15.24
C GLU A 330 -5.23 19.62 -15.44
N PRO A 331 -4.80 20.32 -14.37
CA PRO A 331 -3.98 21.53 -14.47
C PRO A 331 -2.65 21.26 -15.19
N PRO A 332 -2.02 22.27 -15.82
CA PRO A 332 -0.72 22.09 -16.47
C PRO A 332 0.31 21.45 -15.53
N ARG A 333 1.04 20.42 -16.00
CA ARG A 333 2.07 19.71 -15.21
C ARG A 333 3.38 20.48 -15.09
N VAL A 334 3.32 21.81 -15.07
CA VAL A 334 4.51 22.66 -15.00
C VAL A 334 4.97 22.69 -13.55
N GLN A 335 6.19 22.22 -13.28
CA GLN A 335 6.82 22.35 -11.97
C GLN A 335 6.89 23.84 -11.59
N PRO A 336 6.53 24.24 -10.35
CA PRO A 336 6.80 25.58 -9.88
C PRO A 336 8.31 25.85 -9.94
N SER A 337 8.68 27.12 -10.12
CA SER A 337 10.05 27.51 -10.44
C SER A 337 11.04 27.03 -9.37
N LYS A 338 12.08 26.29 -9.79
CA LYS A 338 13.18 25.81 -8.94
C LYS A 338 13.85 26.95 -8.16
N LYS A 339 13.49 27.14 -6.88
CA LYS A 339 14.45 27.59 -5.88
C LYS A 339 15.19 26.33 -5.39
N ARG A 340 16.48 26.24 -5.70
CA ARG A 340 17.38 25.17 -5.24
C ARG A 340 17.39 25.16 -3.71
N TYR A 341 16.97 24.05 -3.12
CA TYR A 341 17.36 23.66 -1.77
C TYR A 341 17.86 22.22 -1.85
N GLU A 342 19.09 22.04 -1.40
CA GLU A 342 19.72 20.74 -1.18
C GLU A 342 19.15 20.23 0.14
N ASP A 343 18.33 19.18 0.09
CA ASP A 343 17.97 18.37 1.26
C ASP A 343 18.17 16.91 0.85
N GLU A 344 19.35 16.40 1.22
CA GLU A 344 19.66 14.97 1.26
C GLU A 344 19.02 14.41 2.54
N ASP A 345 17.77 13.94 2.48
CA ASP A 345 17.19 12.95 3.43
C ASP A 345 15.72 12.63 3.13
N TYR A 346 15.36 12.45 1.85
CA TYR A 346 14.04 11.91 1.49
C TYR A 346 14.08 11.09 0.19
N VAL A 347 13.94 9.77 0.31
CA VAL A 347 13.60 8.89 -0.82
C VAL A 347 12.08 9.00 -1.02
N PRO A 348 11.60 9.57 -2.14
CA PRO A 348 10.16 9.60 -2.39
C PRO A 348 9.62 8.17 -2.49
N GLY A 349 8.49 7.90 -1.84
CA GLY A 349 7.61 6.76 -2.14
C GLY A 349 6.98 6.84 -3.55
N GLY A 350 7.69 7.41 -4.52
CA GLY A 350 7.35 7.36 -5.93
C GLY A 350 7.91 6.09 -6.51
N THR A 351 7.03 5.30 -7.15
CA THR A 351 7.38 4.15 -7.97
C THR A 351 8.67 4.41 -8.77
N GLY A 352 9.78 3.85 -8.32
CA GLY A 352 11.06 3.92 -9.01
C GLY A 352 10.93 3.24 -10.35
N TYR A 353 10.78 4.02 -11.41
CA TYR A 353 10.90 3.49 -12.76
C TYR A 353 12.37 3.14 -13.00
N LEU A 354 12.58 1.83 -13.14
CA LEU A 354 13.59 1.15 -13.95
C LEU A 354 14.46 2.13 -14.75
N ARG A 355 15.71 2.32 -14.33
CA ARG A 355 16.76 2.71 -15.28
C ARG A 355 16.79 1.65 -16.37
N ALA A 356 16.56 2.05 -17.62
CA ALA A 356 16.83 1.21 -18.77
C ALA A 356 18.27 0.69 -18.69
N HIS A 357 18.46 -0.61 -18.84
CA HIS A 357 19.80 -1.20 -18.96
C HIS A 357 20.60 -0.49 -20.05
N PRO A 358 21.88 -0.13 -19.84
CA PRO A 358 22.75 0.18 -20.96
C PRO A 358 22.86 -1.08 -21.83
N ALA A 359 22.68 -0.90 -23.14
CA ALA A 359 22.81 -1.96 -24.13
C ALA A 359 24.13 -2.71 -23.94
N ARG A 360 24.08 -4.05 -23.91
CA ARG A 360 25.29 -4.88 -23.98
C ARG A 360 26.01 -4.58 -25.30
N PRO A 361 27.33 -4.32 -25.30
CA PRO A 361 28.08 -4.26 -26.54
C PRO A 361 28.06 -5.65 -27.22
N PRO A 362 28.11 -5.70 -28.57
CA PRO A 362 28.12 -6.95 -29.30
C PRO A 362 29.36 -7.76 -28.91
N ARG A 363 29.17 -9.06 -28.73
CA ARG A 363 30.26 -10.01 -28.54
C ARG A 363 31.00 -10.17 -29.88
N THR A 364 32.28 -9.85 -29.88
CA THR A 364 33.26 -10.37 -30.85
C THR A 364 33.63 -11.80 -30.51
#